data_AF-A0A2T6B8G9-F1
#
_entry.id   AF-A0A2T6B8G9-F1
#
_cell.length_a   1.000
_cell.length_b   1.000
_cell.length_c   1.000
_cell.angle_alpha   90.00
_cell.angle_beta   90.00
_cell.angle_gamma   90.00
#
_symmetry.space_group_name_H-M   'P 1'
#
loop_
_entity.id
_entity.type
_entity.pdbx_description
1 polymer ?
#
loop_
_entity_poly.entity_id
_entity_poly.type
_entity_poly.pdbx_seq_one_letter_code
_entity_poly.pdbx_strand_id
1 'polypeptide(L)'
;MRVIPFPPTLARISAETGRRLQSSDQDDAGRHRPRSALPRPYTADGVAAYRWPDGRVAPAYDMYAPQHPEGAEPGLARILYEVRHHPNDTSSYEPRILTFRSVPDLEAEGIAVDRTAAGLLRHEGRAALVIAPDETALAELATRFPAGSELVRGVIRRVGPETEPMQHFLATNSQGGGFEVMGAALEADLFRAAEGRFSFIKDAPDYQEFCATLRKHGTKNGWVVAATTLEEVPKTLRDYMGMQADPDAGPEGPGL
;
A
#
# COMPACT_ATOMS: atom_id res chain seq x y z
N MET A 1 -14.00 -13.47 -0.38
CA MET A 1 -13.83 -12.33 -1.32
C MET A 1 -12.38 -11.88 -1.21
N ARG A 2 -11.64 -11.84 -2.32
CA ARG A 2 -10.25 -11.38 -2.32
C ARG A 2 -10.22 -9.88 -2.03
N VAL A 3 -9.24 -9.44 -1.25
CA VAL A 3 -8.99 -8.03 -0.96
C VAL A 3 -7.76 -7.57 -1.73
N ILE A 4 -7.81 -6.34 -2.25
CA ILE A 4 -6.80 -5.72 -3.09
C ILE A 4 -6.31 -4.45 -2.36
N PRO A 5 -4.98 -4.25 -2.19
CA PRO A 5 -4.43 -3.01 -1.67
C PRO A 5 -4.81 -1.81 -2.53
N PHE A 6 -5.03 -0.66 -1.91
CA PHE A 6 -5.22 0.58 -2.67
C PHE A 6 -3.92 1.02 -3.37
N PRO A 7 -4.04 1.76 -4.49
CA PRO A 7 -2.92 2.44 -5.12
C PRO A 7 -2.11 3.28 -4.12
N PRO A 8 -0.77 3.28 -4.20
CA PRO A 8 0.11 3.95 -3.22
C PRO A 8 -0.23 5.42 -2.96
N THR A 9 -0.55 6.19 -4.00
CA THR A 9 -0.94 7.61 -3.85
C THR A 9 -2.20 7.75 -3.01
N LEU A 10 -3.24 6.94 -3.27
CA LEU A 10 -4.52 7.04 -2.56
C LEU A 10 -4.36 6.61 -1.09
N ALA A 11 -3.59 5.55 -0.85
CA ALA A 11 -3.29 5.09 0.50
C ALA A 11 -2.52 6.15 1.30
N ARG A 12 -1.56 6.84 0.70
CA ARG A 12 -0.82 7.95 1.33
C ARG A 12 -1.76 9.08 1.72
N ILE A 13 -2.60 9.57 0.80
CA ILE A 13 -3.55 10.66 1.06
C ILE A 13 -4.50 10.27 2.20
N SER A 14 -5.03 9.05 2.17
CA SER A 14 -5.87 8.50 3.23
C SER A 14 -5.16 8.44 4.59
N ALA A 15 -3.91 7.98 4.61
CA ALA A 15 -3.12 7.91 5.84
C ALA A 15 -2.79 9.30 6.40
N GLU A 16 -2.56 10.31 5.54
CA GLU A 16 -2.38 11.71 5.94
C GLU A 16 -3.65 12.29 6.53
N THR A 17 -4.82 12.00 5.94
CA THR A 17 -6.12 12.33 6.51
C THR A 17 -6.28 11.68 7.88
N GLY A 18 -6.00 10.38 8.02
CA GLY A 18 -6.02 9.68 9.31
C GLY A 18 -5.11 10.35 10.36
N ARG A 19 -3.85 10.66 9.99
CA ARG A 19 -2.91 11.37 10.87
C ARG A 19 -3.43 12.73 11.30
N ARG A 20 -3.97 13.53 10.37
CA ARG A 20 -4.58 14.82 10.68
C ARG A 20 -5.73 14.64 11.66
N LEU A 21 -6.65 13.70 11.41
CA LEU A 21 -7.78 13.43 12.29
C LEU A 21 -7.36 12.93 13.69
N GLN A 22 -6.19 12.29 13.83
CA GLN A 22 -5.63 11.88 15.12
C GLN A 22 -4.88 13.00 15.84
N SER A 23 -4.15 13.84 15.10
CA SER A 23 -3.31 14.91 15.65
C SER A 23 -4.05 16.23 15.84
N SER A 24 -5.18 16.43 15.18
CA SER A 24 -5.90 17.70 15.20
C SER A 24 -6.95 17.77 16.32
N ASP A 25 -6.80 18.81 17.13
CA ASP A 25 -7.91 19.47 17.84
C ASP A 25 -8.77 20.30 16.84
N GLN A 26 -8.75 20.05 15.52
CA GLN A 26 -9.44 20.82 14.47
C GLN A 26 -10.03 19.94 13.34
N ASP A 27 -11.27 20.18 12.90
CA ASP A 27 -11.86 19.51 11.73
C ASP A 27 -11.39 20.10 10.39
N ASP A 28 -11.72 19.46 9.27
CA ASP A 28 -11.39 19.95 7.91
C ASP A 28 -12.04 21.31 7.56
N ALA A 29 -12.96 21.81 8.39
CA ALA A 29 -13.52 23.16 8.27
C ALA A 29 -12.75 24.20 9.11
N GLY A 30 -11.59 23.82 9.67
CA GLY A 30 -10.78 24.68 10.52
C GLY A 30 -11.37 24.95 11.90
N ARG A 31 -12.43 24.22 12.29
CA ARG A 31 -13.08 24.41 13.59
C ARG A 31 -12.39 23.58 14.64
N HIS A 32 -12.08 24.20 15.77
CA HIS A 32 -11.60 23.46 16.93
C HIS A 32 -12.60 22.37 17.32
N ARG A 33 -12.14 21.11 17.35
CA ARG A 33 -12.83 20.02 18.03
C ARG A 33 -12.96 20.44 19.49
N PRO A 34 -14.17 20.68 20.00
CA PRO A 34 -14.33 21.01 21.40
C PRO A 34 -13.86 19.80 22.21
N ARG A 35 -13.05 20.04 23.24
CA ARG A 35 -12.65 19.05 24.27
C ARG A 35 -13.85 18.59 25.13
N SER A 36 -15.05 18.52 24.57
CA SER A 36 -16.27 18.10 25.24
C SER A 36 -16.42 16.59 25.18
N ALA A 37 -17.02 16.02 26.23
CA ALA A 37 -17.22 14.59 26.42
C ALA A 37 -18.08 13.89 25.35
N LEU A 38 -18.76 14.63 24.46
CA LEU A 38 -19.62 14.03 23.43
C LEU A 38 -18.98 14.09 22.05
N PRO A 39 -18.93 12.97 21.31
CA PRO A 39 -18.53 12.97 19.91
C PRO A 39 -19.45 13.92 19.13
N ARG A 40 -18.89 14.70 18.20
CA ARG A 40 -19.64 15.58 17.30
C ARG A 40 -19.47 15.09 15.87
N PRO A 41 -20.48 15.24 15.00
CA PRO A 41 -20.29 14.94 13.59
C PRO A 41 -19.15 15.76 12.99
N TYR A 42 -18.34 15.14 12.16
CA TYR A 42 -17.24 15.82 11.45
C TYR A 42 -17.12 15.29 10.03
N THR A 43 -16.53 16.10 9.16
CA THR A 43 -16.24 15.70 7.78
C THR A 43 -14.74 15.41 7.64
N ALA A 44 -14.41 14.40 6.84
CA ALA A 44 -13.05 14.09 6.42
C ALA A 44 -13.01 14.03 4.89
N ASP A 45 -12.08 14.76 4.27
CA ASP A 45 -11.78 14.68 2.84
C ASP A 45 -10.51 13.86 2.57
N GLY A 46 -10.47 13.20 1.42
CA GLY A 46 -9.35 12.33 1.03
C GLY A 46 -9.29 11.04 1.85
N VAL A 47 -10.44 10.44 2.19
CA VAL A 47 -10.48 9.10 2.81
C VAL A 47 -10.53 8.04 1.71
N ALA A 48 -9.69 7.00 1.80
CA ALA A 48 -9.76 5.88 0.87
C ALA A 48 -11.15 5.24 0.89
N ALA A 49 -11.75 5.11 -0.30
CA ALA A 49 -13.08 4.53 -0.49
C ALA A 49 -13.10 3.75 -1.80
N TYR A 50 -14.09 2.88 -1.96
CA TYR A 50 -14.23 2.09 -3.18
C TYR A 50 -15.69 2.01 -3.62
N ARG A 51 -15.89 1.89 -4.93
CA ARG A 51 -17.18 1.77 -5.59
C ARG A 51 -17.37 0.35 -6.13
N TRP A 52 -18.44 -0.32 -5.74
CA TRP A 52 -18.81 -1.62 -6.32
C TRP A 52 -19.36 -1.45 -7.75
N PRO A 53 -19.41 -2.54 -8.55
CA PRO A 53 -20.04 -2.51 -9.87
C PRO A 53 -21.52 -2.09 -9.87
N ASP A 54 -22.23 -2.25 -8.75
CA ASP A 54 -23.62 -1.80 -8.57
C ASP A 54 -23.75 -0.29 -8.29
N GLY A 55 -22.63 0.44 -8.23
CA GLY A 55 -22.56 1.88 -7.96
C GLY A 55 -22.53 2.26 -6.47
N ARG A 56 -22.68 1.30 -5.54
CA ARG A 56 -22.57 1.56 -4.11
C ARG A 56 -21.14 1.97 -3.75
N VAL A 57 -20.98 2.87 -2.79
CA VAL A 57 -19.66 3.33 -2.30
C VAL A 57 -19.53 3.07 -0.81
N ALA A 58 -18.38 2.59 -0.36
CA ALA A 58 -18.03 2.46 1.05
C ALA A 58 -16.62 2.97 1.34
N PRO A 59 -16.34 3.45 2.57
CA PRO A 59 -14.97 3.70 3.00
C PRO A 59 -14.18 2.40 3.10
N ALA A 60 -12.87 2.50 2.90
CA ALA A 60 -11.93 1.48 3.35
C ALA A 60 -11.96 1.38 4.88
N TYR A 61 -11.77 0.17 5.40
CA TYR A 61 -11.81 -0.08 6.83
C TYR A 61 -10.63 0.57 7.59
N ASP A 62 -9.43 0.48 7.02
CA ASP A 62 -8.21 1.03 7.59
C ASP A 62 -7.70 2.17 6.70
N MET A 63 -7.51 3.37 7.27
CA MET A 63 -7.00 4.53 6.54
C MET A 63 -5.50 4.44 6.23
N TYR A 64 -4.75 3.63 6.97
CA TYR A 64 -3.28 3.50 6.88
C TYR A 64 -2.84 2.35 5.99
N ALA A 65 -3.65 1.30 5.90
CA ALA A 65 -3.45 0.18 4.98
C ALA A 65 -4.76 -0.15 4.24
N PRO A 66 -5.31 0.80 3.47
CA PRO A 66 -6.61 0.62 2.86
C PRO A 66 -6.61 -0.52 1.83
N GLN A 67 -7.69 -1.30 1.87
CA GLN A 67 -7.95 -2.41 0.97
C GLN A 67 -9.39 -2.33 0.46
N HIS A 68 -9.63 -2.81 -0.75
CA HIS A 68 -10.97 -2.93 -1.33
C HIS A 68 -11.25 -4.35 -1.85
N PRO A 69 -12.51 -4.72 -2.02
CA PRO A 69 -12.89 -5.96 -2.70
C PRO A 69 -12.35 -6.03 -4.13
N GLU A 70 -11.99 -7.23 -4.58
CA GLU A 70 -11.76 -7.51 -6.00
C GLU A 70 -12.98 -7.14 -6.85
N GLY A 71 -12.75 -6.46 -7.97
CA GLY A 71 -13.78 -5.91 -8.85
C GLY A 71 -14.40 -4.58 -8.40
N ALA A 72 -14.07 -4.09 -7.20
CA ALA A 72 -14.42 -2.72 -6.81
C ALA A 72 -13.37 -1.72 -7.33
N GLU A 73 -13.83 -0.52 -7.64
CA GLU A 73 -13.00 0.58 -8.13
C GLU A 73 -12.51 1.43 -6.95
N PRO A 74 -11.18 1.58 -6.74
CA PRO A 74 -10.64 2.42 -5.66
C PRO A 74 -10.72 3.91 -6.01
N GLY A 75 -10.82 4.75 -4.98
CA GLY A 75 -10.86 6.20 -5.09
C GLY A 75 -10.72 6.90 -3.74
N LEU A 76 -11.02 8.20 -3.73
CA LEU A 76 -11.06 9.01 -2.52
C LEU A 76 -12.47 9.56 -2.31
N ALA A 77 -12.95 9.52 -1.08
CA ALA A 77 -14.23 10.05 -0.70
C ALA A 77 -14.09 11.22 0.29
N ARG A 78 -15.10 12.10 0.22
CA ARG A 78 -15.43 13.00 1.31
C ARG A 78 -16.53 12.36 2.15
N ILE A 79 -16.30 12.20 3.44
CA ILE A 79 -17.16 11.43 4.34
C ILE A 79 -17.62 12.31 5.49
N LEU A 80 -18.92 12.33 5.75
CA LEU A 80 -19.50 12.84 6.99
C LEU A 80 -19.59 11.67 7.99
N TYR A 81 -18.89 11.77 9.11
CA TYR A 81 -19.02 10.84 10.23
C TYR A 81 -20.11 11.37 11.16
N GLU A 82 -21.31 10.80 11.08
CA GLU A 82 -22.43 11.16 11.96
C GLU A 82 -22.36 10.38 13.26
N VAL A 83 -22.80 10.98 14.36
CA VAL A 83 -22.79 10.32 15.67
C VAL A 83 -24.05 9.49 15.80
N ARG A 84 -23.89 8.19 16.02
CA ARG A 84 -24.97 7.27 16.31
C ARG A 84 -24.88 6.80 17.75
N HIS A 85 -25.92 7.10 18.52
CA HIS A 85 -26.09 6.59 19.88
C HIS A 85 -26.76 5.21 19.83
N HIS A 86 -26.21 4.27 20.59
CA HIS A 86 -26.70 2.89 20.70
C HIS A 86 -27.50 2.69 22.00
N PRO A 87 -28.41 1.70 22.06
CA PRO A 87 -29.22 1.44 23.26
C PRO A 87 -28.44 1.04 24.52
N ASN A 88 -27.16 0.69 24.39
CA ASN A 88 -26.26 0.33 25.50
C ASN A 88 -25.43 1.52 26.02
N ASP A 89 -25.91 2.75 25.82
CA ASP A 89 -25.23 3.99 26.17
C ASP A 89 -23.83 4.17 25.55
N THR A 90 -23.55 3.47 24.45
CA THR A 90 -22.34 3.70 23.65
C THR A 90 -22.65 4.58 22.44
N SER A 91 -21.62 5.21 21.88
CA SER A 91 -21.74 5.99 20.64
C SER A 91 -20.72 5.50 19.64
N SER A 92 -21.10 5.41 18.38
CA SER A 92 -20.18 5.18 17.26
C SER A 92 -20.32 6.27 16.22
N TYR A 93 -19.37 6.32 15.29
CA TYR A 93 -19.52 7.11 14.08
C TYR A 93 -20.10 6.24 12.97
N GLU A 94 -21.12 6.74 12.28
CA GLU A 94 -21.69 6.16 11.07
C GLU A 94 -21.21 6.97 9.86
N PRO A 95 -20.45 6.36 8.93
CA PRO A 95 -19.92 7.08 7.78
C PRO A 95 -21.00 7.26 6.71
N ARG A 96 -21.21 8.51 6.29
CA ARG A 96 -22.01 8.87 5.12
C ARG A 96 -21.13 9.44 4.02
N ILE A 97 -21.07 8.76 2.88
CA ILE A 97 -20.34 9.23 1.70
C ILE A 97 -21.04 10.46 1.14
N LEU A 98 -20.34 11.59 1.05
CA LEU A 98 -20.84 12.83 0.45
C LEU A 98 -20.47 12.91 -1.03
N THR A 99 -19.21 12.61 -1.35
CA THR A 99 -18.69 12.55 -2.71
C THR A 99 -17.67 11.43 -2.83
N PHE A 100 -17.52 10.89 -4.03
CA PHE A 100 -16.52 9.89 -4.39
C PHE A 100 -15.84 10.33 -5.68
N ARG A 101 -14.51 10.28 -5.70
CA ARG A 101 -13.67 10.52 -6.87
C ARG A 101 -12.89 9.25 -7.17
N SER A 102 -13.13 8.68 -8.34
CA SER A 102 -12.36 7.55 -8.86
C SER A 102 -10.95 7.96 -9.25
N VAL A 103 -10.09 7.01 -9.58
CA VAL A 103 -8.75 7.32 -10.10
C VAL A 103 -8.81 8.22 -11.35
N PRO A 104 -9.62 7.93 -12.39
CA PRO A 104 -9.77 8.84 -13.54
C PRO A 104 -10.23 10.26 -13.16
N ASP A 105 -11.15 10.39 -12.19
CA ASP A 105 -11.62 11.72 -11.74
C ASP A 105 -10.47 12.51 -11.10
N LEU A 106 -9.67 11.85 -10.25
CA LEU A 106 -8.52 12.46 -9.59
C LEU A 106 -7.44 12.90 -10.60
N GLU A 107 -7.18 12.09 -11.62
CA GLU A 107 -6.24 12.45 -12.70
C GLU A 107 -6.74 13.62 -13.54
N ALA A 108 -8.04 13.68 -13.83
CA ALA A 108 -8.66 14.82 -14.50
C ALA A 108 -8.56 16.13 -13.67
N GLU A 109 -8.50 16.00 -12.34
CA GLU A 109 -8.22 17.10 -11.41
C GLU A 109 -6.71 17.44 -11.27
N GLY A 110 -5.84 16.72 -11.98
CA GLY A 110 -4.39 16.95 -11.97
C GLY A 110 -3.63 16.20 -10.87
N ILE A 111 -4.26 15.24 -10.19
CA ILE A 111 -3.59 14.40 -9.20
C ILE A 111 -3.02 13.17 -9.90
N ALA A 112 -1.69 13.09 -9.99
CA ALA A 112 -1.00 11.91 -10.52
C ALA A 112 -1.14 10.73 -9.55
N VAL A 113 -1.82 9.67 -9.96
CA VAL A 113 -2.03 8.47 -9.14
C VAL A 113 -1.01 7.39 -9.52
N ASP A 114 -0.06 7.16 -8.63
CA ASP A 114 0.82 5.99 -8.67
C ASP A 114 -0.02 4.74 -8.39
N ARG A 115 -0.02 3.81 -9.36
CA ARG A 115 -0.79 2.57 -9.32
C ARG A 115 0.07 1.35 -9.01
N THR A 116 1.38 1.52 -8.80
CA THR A 116 2.34 0.45 -8.61
C THR A 116 1.81 -0.57 -7.60
N ALA A 117 1.80 -1.83 -7.99
CA ALA A 117 1.34 -2.94 -7.16
C ALA A 117 2.53 -3.81 -6.76
N ALA A 118 2.45 -4.37 -5.55
CA ALA A 118 3.49 -5.24 -5.03
C ALA A 118 2.91 -6.43 -4.27
N GLY A 119 3.62 -7.55 -4.34
CA GLY A 119 3.31 -8.71 -3.51
C GLY A 119 4.55 -9.55 -3.22
N LEU A 120 4.51 -10.25 -2.10
CA LEU A 120 5.49 -11.25 -1.73
C LEU A 120 5.02 -12.62 -2.23
N LEU A 121 5.68 -13.11 -3.27
CA LEU A 121 5.50 -14.45 -3.80
C LEU A 121 6.20 -15.44 -2.87
N ARG A 122 5.50 -16.48 -2.43
CA ARG A 122 6.01 -17.60 -1.62
C ARG A 122 5.80 -18.90 -2.38
N HIS A 123 6.85 -19.71 -2.45
CA HIS A 123 6.83 -21.01 -3.12
C HIS A 123 7.95 -21.88 -2.54
N GLU A 124 7.63 -23.11 -2.13
CA GLU A 124 8.61 -24.09 -1.62
C GLU A 124 9.57 -23.54 -0.55
N GLY A 125 9.03 -22.75 0.40
CA GLY A 125 9.81 -22.16 1.50
C GLY A 125 10.72 -20.99 1.09
N ARG A 126 10.70 -20.59 -0.18
CA ARG A 126 11.34 -19.36 -0.66
C ARG A 126 10.35 -18.21 -0.67
N ALA A 127 10.88 -17.00 -0.79
CA ALA A 127 10.05 -15.82 -1.03
C ALA A 127 10.77 -14.80 -1.93
N ALA A 128 10.01 -14.15 -2.81
CA ALA A 128 10.48 -13.09 -3.70
C ALA A 128 9.51 -11.91 -3.69
N LEU A 129 10.03 -10.69 -3.77
CA LEU A 129 9.21 -9.51 -3.98
C LEU A 129 8.91 -9.38 -5.47
N VAL A 130 7.64 -9.19 -5.78
CA VAL A 130 7.12 -9.01 -7.14
C VAL A 130 6.51 -7.62 -7.22
N ILE A 131 6.90 -6.86 -8.23
CA ILE A 131 6.39 -5.52 -8.51
C ILE A 131 5.75 -5.52 -9.90
N ALA A 132 4.63 -4.82 -10.06
CA ALA A 132 3.97 -4.59 -11.34
C ALA A 132 3.50 -3.14 -11.44
N PRO A 133 3.27 -2.61 -12.66
CA PRO A 133 2.77 -1.26 -12.86
C PRO A 133 1.42 -0.99 -12.18
N ASP A 134 0.56 -2.02 -12.09
CA ASP A 134 -0.72 -1.97 -11.40
C ASP A 134 -1.20 -3.35 -10.93
N GLU A 135 -2.34 -3.38 -10.23
CA GLU A 135 -2.95 -4.60 -9.69
C GLU A 135 -3.47 -5.55 -10.79
N THR A 136 -3.81 -5.03 -11.97
CA THR A 136 -4.24 -5.85 -13.12
C THR A 136 -3.05 -6.63 -13.66
N ALA A 137 -1.94 -5.95 -13.94
CA ALA A 137 -0.69 -6.56 -14.36
C ALA A 137 -0.15 -7.56 -13.31
N LEU A 138 -0.25 -7.23 -12.02
CA LEU A 138 0.11 -8.16 -10.94
C LEU A 138 -0.79 -9.40 -10.92
N ALA A 139 -2.09 -9.24 -11.17
CA ALA A 139 -3.03 -10.36 -11.25
C ALA A 139 -2.74 -11.26 -12.45
N GLU A 140 -2.47 -10.68 -13.61
CA GLU A 140 -2.08 -11.41 -14.83
C GLU A 140 -0.77 -12.18 -14.61
N LEU A 141 0.24 -11.53 -14.03
CA LEU A 141 1.50 -12.18 -13.68
C LEU A 141 1.29 -13.35 -12.72
N ALA A 142 0.38 -13.20 -11.75
CA ALA A 142 0.06 -14.24 -10.79
C ALA A 142 -0.55 -15.51 -11.42
N THR A 143 -1.18 -15.41 -12.59
CA THR A 143 -1.69 -16.58 -13.33
C THR A 143 -0.59 -17.50 -13.86
N ARG A 144 0.64 -16.98 -13.97
CA ARG A 144 1.80 -17.71 -14.49
C ARG A 144 2.56 -18.43 -13.38
N PHE A 145 2.30 -18.11 -12.10
CA PHE A 145 3.06 -18.68 -11.00
C PHE A 145 2.85 -20.19 -10.84
N PRO A 146 3.89 -20.95 -10.43
CA PRO A 146 3.77 -22.38 -10.21
C PRO A 146 2.61 -22.75 -9.27
N ALA A 147 1.99 -23.91 -9.49
CA ALA A 147 0.95 -24.42 -8.60
C ALA A 147 1.45 -24.51 -7.14
N GLY A 148 0.60 -24.11 -6.19
CA GLY A 148 0.98 -24.03 -4.77
C GLY A 148 1.74 -22.76 -4.38
N SER A 149 1.95 -21.82 -5.31
CA SER A 149 2.45 -20.48 -4.97
C SER A 149 1.41 -19.66 -4.22
N GLU A 150 1.85 -18.87 -3.25
CA GLU A 150 1.05 -17.89 -2.53
C GLU A 150 1.57 -16.48 -2.83
N LEU A 151 0.68 -15.56 -3.22
CA LEU A 151 1.03 -14.14 -3.39
C LEU A 151 0.35 -13.32 -2.30
N VAL A 152 1.16 -12.82 -1.36
CA VAL A 152 0.68 -11.91 -0.30
C VAL A 152 0.82 -10.48 -0.79
N ARG A 153 -0.30 -9.78 -0.98
CA ARG A 153 -0.33 -8.39 -1.46
C ARG A 153 -0.30 -7.39 -0.32
N GLY A 154 0.28 -6.22 -0.55
CA GLY A 154 0.44 -5.18 0.47
C GLY A 154 0.37 -3.80 -0.13
N VAL A 155 -0.09 -2.83 0.66
CA VAL A 155 -0.04 -1.42 0.28
C VAL A 155 1.42 -0.98 0.25
N ILE A 156 1.86 -0.37 -0.85
CA ILE A 156 3.20 0.21 -0.92
C ILE A 156 3.18 1.56 -0.21
N ARG A 157 3.99 1.67 0.84
CA ARG A 157 4.30 2.93 1.48
C ARG A 157 5.40 3.62 0.69
N ARG A 158 5.01 4.60 -0.11
CA ARG A 158 5.97 5.45 -0.81
C ARG A 158 6.78 6.29 0.18
N VAL A 159 8.10 6.34 -0.03
CA VAL A 159 9.04 7.14 0.77
C VAL A 159 9.94 7.97 -0.16
N GLY A 160 10.39 9.13 0.33
CA GLY A 160 11.14 10.09 -0.48
C GLY A 160 10.24 10.97 -1.36
N PRO A 161 10.83 11.72 -2.32
CA PRO A 161 10.13 12.65 -3.19
C PRO A 161 9.04 11.99 -4.08
N GLU A 162 8.01 12.78 -4.42
CA GLU A 162 6.86 12.33 -5.21
C GLU A 162 7.02 12.56 -6.72
N THR A 163 8.11 13.19 -7.16
CA THR A 163 8.29 13.65 -8.54
C THR A 163 8.72 12.57 -9.52
N GLU A 164 9.19 11.42 -9.04
CA GLU A 164 9.82 10.37 -9.87
C GLU A 164 9.21 8.99 -9.60
N PRO A 165 9.07 8.09 -10.58
CA PRO A 165 8.53 6.75 -10.33
C PRO A 165 9.36 5.94 -9.33
N MET A 166 8.71 5.10 -8.51
CA MET A 166 9.44 4.23 -7.57
C MET A 166 10.28 3.19 -8.32
N GLN A 167 11.56 3.09 -7.98
CA GLN A 167 12.52 2.16 -8.59
C GLN A 167 13.02 1.10 -7.62
N HIS A 168 13.07 1.42 -6.32
CA HIS A 168 13.63 0.56 -5.28
C HIS A 168 12.53 0.15 -4.31
N PHE A 169 12.52 -1.12 -3.91
CA PHE A 169 11.51 -1.68 -3.03
C PHE A 169 12.12 -2.52 -1.91
N LEU A 170 11.52 -2.41 -0.72
CA LEU A 170 11.81 -3.24 0.45
C LEU A 170 10.51 -3.79 1.00
N ALA A 171 10.41 -5.11 1.09
CA ALA A 171 9.29 -5.80 1.64
C ALA A 171 9.68 -6.57 2.89
N THR A 172 8.87 -6.47 3.94
CA THR A 172 9.01 -7.27 5.16
C THR A 172 7.68 -7.94 5.49
N ASN A 173 7.73 -9.20 5.85
CA ASN A 173 6.57 -9.93 6.35
C ASN A 173 6.96 -10.55 7.70
N SER A 174 6.46 -9.94 8.77
CA SER A 174 6.76 -10.34 10.14
C SER A 174 5.65 -11.25 10.68
N GLN A 175 6.02 -12.24 11.49
CA GLN A 175 5.06 -13.11 12.13
C GLN A 175 4.18 -12.29 13.09
N GLY A 176 2.91 -12.09 12.74
CA GLY A 176 1.93 -11.33 13.53
C GLY A 176 1.95 -9.80 13.35
N GLY A 177 2.97 -9.23 12.70
CA GLY A 177 3.08 -7.78 12.44
C GLY A 177 2.65 -7.36 11.03
N GLY A 178 2.20 -8.29 10.21
CA GLY A 178 1.69 -8.03 8.87
C GLY A 178 2.78 -7.91 7.80
N PHE A 179 2.32 -7.61 6.58
CA PHE A 179 3.14 -7.42 5.40
C PHE A 179 3.27 -5.92 5.11
N GLU A 180 4.51 -5.40 5.14
CA GLU A 180 4.84 -4.01 4.82
C GLU A 180 5.69 -3.98 3.56
N VAL A 181 5.38 -3.05 2.64
CA VAL A 181 6.21 -2.75 1.47
C VAL A 181 6.53 -1.27 1.48
N MET A 182 7.81 -0.92 1.37
CA MET A 182 8.27 0.44 1.12
C MET A 182 8.77 0.54 -0.31
N GLY A 183 8.46 1.65 -0.97
CA GLY A 183 8.95 1.95 -2.32
C GLY A 183 9.50 3.37 -2.41
N ALA A 184 10.60 3.56 -3.13
CA ALA A 184 11.21 4.88 -3.33
C ALA A 184 11.76 5.02 -4.74
N ALA A 185 11.85 6.26 -5.23
CA ALA A 185 12.55 6.57 -6.48
C ALA A 185 14.07 6.37 -6.35
N LEU A 186 14.64 6.72 -5.19
CA LEU A 186 16.06 6.63 -4.91
C LEU A 186 16.36 5.65 -3.78
N GLU A 187 17.44 4.88 -3.93
CA GLU A 187 17.91 3.93 -2.90
C GLU A 187 18.18 4.61 -1.55
N ALA A 188 18.76 5.81 -1.57
CA ALA A 188 19.10 6.54 -0.36
C ALA A 188 17.87 6.93 0.49
N ASP A 189 16.74 7.24 -0.16
CA ASP A 189 15.49 7.55 0.53
C ASP A 189 14.86 6.31 1.14
N LEU A 190 14.91 5.19 0.41
CA LEU A 190 14.47 3.89 0.91
C LEU A 190 15.31 3.47 2.12
N PHE A 191 16.63 3.63 2.04
CA PHE A 191 17.56 3.31 3.11
C PHE A 191 17.26 4.12 4.37
N ARG A 192 17.18 5.46 4.26
CA ARG A 192 16.85 6.34 5.40
C ARG A 192 15.52 5.98 6.05
N ALA A 193 14.49 5.70 5.24
CA ALA A 193 13.18 5.31 5.75
C ALA A 193 13.21 3.95 6.44
N ALA A 194 13.98 2.99 5.91
CA ALA A 194 14.15 1.68 6.49
C ALA A 194 14.93 1.72 7.80
N GLU A 195 16.01 2.52 7.90
CA GLU A 195 16.74 2.75 9.14
C GLU A 195 15.83 3.33 10.24
N GLY A 196 15.02 4.33 9.89
CA GLY A 196 14.05 4.91 10.83
C GLY A 196 13.03 3.86 11.32
N ARG A 197 12.55 2.98 10.43
CA ARG A 197 11.58 1.93 10.75
C ARG A 197 12.17 0.78 11.56
N PHE A 198 13.40 0.39 11.26
CA PHE A 198 14.12 -0.74 11.85
C PHE A 198 15.37 -0.27 12.59
N SER A 199 15.19 0.70 13.49
CA SER A 199 16.28 1.36 14.25
C SER A 199 17.12 0.45 15.16
N PHE A 200 16.72 -0.82 15.30
CA PHE A 200 17.52 -1.85 15.96
C PHE A 200 18.64 -2.41 15.06
N ILE A 201 18.56 -2.21 13.74
CA ILE A 201 19.69 -2.41 12.82
C ILE A 201 20.52 -1.13 12.86
N LYS A 202 21.77 -1.26 13.33
CA LYS A 202 22.67 -0.12 13.52
C LYS A 202 23.93 -0.30 12.67
N ASP A 203 24.57 0.81 12.37
CA ASP A 203 25.93 0.87 11.82
C ASP A 203 26.11 0.19 10.44
N ALA A 204 25.04 0.04 9.68
CA ALA A 204 25.13 -0.40 8.29
C ALA A 204 25.71 0.74 7.43
N PRO A 205 26.84 0.53 6.72
CA PRO A 205 27.48 1.58 5.92
C PRO A 205 26.67 1.96 4.68
N ASP A 206 25.81 1.06 4.19
CA ASP A 206 24.99 1.24 3.01
C ASP A 206 23.70 0.40 3.08
N TYR A 207 22.86 0.58 2.06
CA TYR A 207 21.57 -0.09 1.95
C TYR A 207 21.68 -1.62 1.78
N GLN A 208 22.72 -2.10 1.10
CA GLN A 208 22.91 -3.52 0.83
C GLN A 208 23.25 -4.26 2.12
N GLU A 209 24.20 -3.74 2.91
CA GLU A 209 24.60 -4.31 4.19
C GLU A 209 23.47 -4.18 5.23
N PHE A 210 22.69 -3.08 5.17
CA PHE A 210 21.48 -2.93 5.96
C PHE A 210 20.47 -4.04 5.65
N CYS A 211 20.17 -4.28 4.37
CA CYS A 211 19.24 -5.34 3.96
C CYS A 211 19.75 -6.74 4.33
N ALA A 212 21.05 -7.00 4.21
CA ALA A 212 21.67 -8.26 4.61
C ALA A 212 21.54 -8.49 6.13
N THR A 213 21.80 -7.47 6.92
CA THR A 213 21.67 -7.52 8.39
C THR A 213 20.21 -7.68 8.81
N LEU A 214 19.30 -6.94 8.18
CA LEU A 214 17.86 -7.06 8.41
C LEU A 214 17.33 -8.45 8.05
N ARG A 215 17.79 -9.05 6.93
CA ARG A 215 17.48 -10.45 6.58
C ARG A 215 17.97 -11.41 7.65
N LYS A 216 19.23 -11.30 8.08
CA LYS A 216 19.81 -12.16 9.12
C LYS A 216 19.04 -12.08 10.43
N HIS A 217 18.60 -10.87 10.82
CA HIS A 217 17.75 -10.66 11.98
C HIS A 217 16.34 -11.25 11.76
N GLY A 218 15.73 -10.95 10.61
CA GLY A 218 14.40 -11.39 10.25
C GLY A 218 14.25 -12.91 10.23
N THR A 219 15.17 -13.63 9.57
CA THR A 219 15.13 -15.10 9.48
C THR A 219 15.12 -15.77 10.85
N LYS A 220 15.89 -15.24 11.83
CA LYS A 220 15.90 -15.79 13.20
C LYS A 220 14.55 -15.64 13.92
N ASN A 221 13.75 -14.65 13.51
CA ASN A 221 12.44 -14.34 14.07
C ASN A 221 11.28 -14.79 13.16
N GLY A 222 11.57 -15.61 12.13
CA GLY A 222 10.56 -16.08 11.18
C GLY A 222 10.04 -15.02 10.23
N TRP A 223 10.75 -13.89 10.06
CA TRP A 223 10.38 -12.85 9.10
C TRP A 223 10.92 -13.17 7.72
N VAL A 224 10.18 -12.73 6.71
CA VAL A 224 10.66 -12.66 5.33
C VAL A 224 11.06 -11.22 5.04
N VAL A 225 12.25 -11.03 4.48
CA VAL A 225 12.75 -9.71 4.05
C VAL A 225 13.25 -9.85 2.61
N ALA A 226 12.65 -9.09 1.70
CA ALA A 226 13.00 -9.08 0.29
C ALA A 226 13.22 -7.64 -0.17
N ALA A 227 14.28 -7.40 -0.93
CA ALA A 227 14.58 -6.09 -1.52
C ALA A 227 14.92 -6.32 -3.00
N THR A 228 14.49 -5.41 -3.87
CA THR A 228 14.72 -5.49 -5.31
C THR A 228 14.54 -4.12 -5.95
N THR A 229 14.95 -3.99 -7.20
CA THR A 229 14.59 -2.86 -8.07
C THR A 229 13.58 -3.29 -9.12
N LEU A 230 12.86 -2.33 -9.71
CA LEU A 230 11.91 -2.61 -10.80
C LEU A 230 12.57 -3.35 -11.98
N GLU A 231 13.82 -2.99 -12.31
CA GLU A 231 14.62 -3.62 -13.37
C GLU A 231 15.01 -5.08 -13.03
N GLU A 232 15.21 -5.40 -11.76
CA GLU A 232 15.63 -6.73 -11.33
C GLU A 232 14.48 -7.73 -11.23
N VAL A 233 13.23 -7.27 -11.06
CA VAL A 233 12.05 -8.14 -10.88
C VAL A 233 11.95 -9.24 -11.95
N PRO A 234 12.06 -8.97 -13.26
CA PRO A 234 11.99 -10.02 -14.28
C PRO A 234 13.09 -11.08 -14.13
N LYS A 235 14.30 -10.68 -13.70
CA LYS A 235 15.40 -11.61 -13.44
C LYS A 235 15.10 -12.44 -12.19
N THR A 236 14.71 -11.80 -11.09
CA THR A 236 14.35 -12.47 -9.84
C THR A 236 13.23 -13.49 -10.06
N LEU A 237 12.19 -13.13 -10.81
CA LEU A 237 11.09 -14.01 -11.16
C LEU A 237 11.52 -15.23 -11.99
N ARG A 238 12.39 -15.03 -12.99
CA ARG A 238 12.95 -16.15 -13.78
C ARG A 238 13.76 -17.10 -12.92
N ASP A 239 14.68 -16.56 -12.11
CA ASP A 239 15.53 -17.34 -11.21
C ASP A 239 14.69 -18.09 -10.16
N TYR A 240 13.61 -17.46 -9.68
CA TYR A 240 12.73 -18.00 -8.66
C TYR A 240 11.81 -19.10 -9.19
N MET A 241 11.25 -18.92 -10.38
CA MET A 241 10.25 -19.83 -10.95
C MET A 241 10.87 -20.91 -11.87
N GLY A 242 12.17 -20.86 -12.14
CA GLY A 242 12.80 -21.71 -13.16
C GLY A 242 12.21 -21.48 -14.55
N MET A 243 11.53 -20.35 -14.77
CA MET A 243 10.98 -19.99 -16.07
C MET A 243 12.14 -19.62 -16.98
N GLN A 244 12.45 -20.50 -17.95
CA GLN A 244 13.24 -20.10 -19.09
C GLN A 244 12.50 -18.96 -19.80
N ALA A 245 13.25 -17.93 -20.20
CA ALA A 245 12.70 -16.88 -21.04
C ALA A 245 12.06 -17.54 -22.26
N ASP A 246 10.81 -17.18 -22.56
CA ASP A 246 10.20 -17.54 -23.83
C ASP A 246 11.08 -16.90 -24.93
N PRO A 247 11.80 -17.68 -25.75
CA PRO A 247 12.70 -17.13 -26.76
C PRO A 247 11.96 -16.32 -27.84
N ASP A 248 10.64 -16.43 -27.90
CA ASP A 248 9.78 -15.71 -28.84
C ASP A 248 9.21 -14.40 -28.27
N ALA A 249 9.44 -14.10 -26.98
CA ALA A 249 9.19 -12.77 -26.42
C ALA A 249 10.32 -11.84 -26.90
N GLY A 250 10.13 -11.29 -28.10
CA GLY A 250 10.98 -10.23 -28.65
C GLY A 250 11.13 -9.07 -27.65
N PRO A 251 12.16 -8.22 -27.83
CA PRO A 251 12.38 -7.09 -26.93
C PRO A 251 11.18 -6.14 -27.01
N GLU A 252 10.24 -6.27 -26.07
CA GLU A 252 9.30 -5.22 -25.77
C GLU A 252 10.13 -4.06 -25.24
N GLY A 253 10.31 -3.05 -26.10
CA GLY A 253 10.93 -1.80 -25.72
C GLY A 253 10.17 -1.16 -24.56
N PRO A 254 10.79 -0.23 -23.83
CA PRO A 254 10.12 0.47 -22.75
C PRO A 254 9.00 1.32 -23.34
N GLY A 255 7.77 0.80 -23.31
CA GLY A 255 6.55 1.57 -23.45
C GLY A 255 6.28 2.30 -22.14
N LEU A 256 6.95 3.44 -21.97
CA LEU A 256 6.54 4.50 -21.06
C LEU A 256 5.71 5.52 -21.85
#